data_AF-A0A9W9BS94-F1
#
_entry.id   AF-A0A9W9BS94-F1
#
_cell.length_a   1.000
_cell.length_b   1.000
_cell.length_c   1.000
_cell.angle_alpha   90.00
_cell.angle_beta   90.00
_cell.angle_gamma   90.00
#
_symmetry.space_group_name_H-M   'P 1'
#
loop_
_entity.id
_entity.type
_entity.pdbx_description
1 polymer ?
#
loop_
_entity_poly.entity_id
_entity_poly.type
_entity_poly.pdbx_seq_one_letter_code
_entity_poly.pdbx_strand_id
1 'polypeptide(L)'
;MSTTTTSAHGLTATGVPKMPFWLTILRVVALVLSLGVLIAAAYHLSLLGGWSQYYIGSGPAGFLIFDSVFTFLILGGMLAAEFFAPHMYLRLLFVGALILDAIFWLSAWAWAASWTSSYYSVYNAAGFGLYAELKAWGASMLAASVLGAFTWVVIIVITVFFVKACLDSPQDSSFSPRAPTDPEMGPPKQEGTSQPQYA
;
A
#
# COMPACT_ATOMS: atom_id res chain seq x y z
N MET A 1 27.48 -8.82 24.71
CA MET A 1 26.35 -9.25 23.86
C MET A 1 25.39 -8.08 23.81
N SER A 2 25.45 -7.25 22.76
CA SER A 2 24.71 -5.99 22.70
C SER A 2 23.30 -6.24 22.17
N THR A 3 22.29 -5.93 22.99
CA THR A 3 20.88 -6.02 22.59
C THR A 3 20.55 -4.87 21.65
N THR A 4 20.59 -5.10 20.35
CA THR A 4 20.20 -4.08 19.35
C THR A 4 18.70 -3.81 19.46
N THR A 5 18.33 -2.75 20.18
CA THR A 5 16.98 -2.21 20.16
C THR A 5 16.73 -1.56 18.81
N THR A 6 16.09 -2.29 17.89
CA THR A 6 15.65 -1.75 16.59
C THR A 6 14.68 -0.60 16.85
N SER A 7 15.18 0.63 16.74
CA SER A 7 14.41 1.82 17.10
C SER A 7 13.26 2.03 16.13
N ALA A 8 12.02 1.97 16.63
CA ALA A 8 10.81 2.22 15.86
C ALA A 8 10.73 3.65 15.26
N HIS A 9 11.67 4.54 15.64
CA HIS A 9 11.82 5.91 15.14
C HIS A 9 11.81 6.02 13.60
N GLY A 10 12.30 5.01 12.89
CA GLY A 10 12.30 4.99 11.41
C GLY A 10 10.91 4.92 10.77
N LEU A 11 9.90 4.43 11.49
CA LEU A 11 8.49 4.39 11.05
C LEU A 11 7.78 5.73 11.29
N THR A 12 8.13 6.43 12.35
CA THR A 12 7.57 7.76 12.69
C THR A 12 8.29 8.91 11.99
N ALA A 13 9.44 8.63 11.36
CA ALA A 13 10.19 9.60 10.56
C ALA A 13 9.38 10.14 9.37
N THR A 14 9.61 11.42 9.04
CA THR A 14 9.19 12.03 7.78
C THR A 14 10.23 11.77 6.68
N GLY A 15 9.83 11.96 5.42
CA GLY A 15 10.73 11.82 4.27
C GLY A 15 10.70 10.44 3.63
N VAL A 16 10.98 10.40 2.33
CA VAL A 16 11.03 9.16 1.53
C VAL A 16 12.15 8.25 2.06
N PRO A 17 11.87 7.00 2.44
CA PRO A 17 12.92 6.04 2.83
C PRO A 17 13.74 5.62 1.60
N LYS A 18 15.01 5.26 1.79
CA LYS A 18 15.87 4.81 0.69
C LYS A 18 15.42 3.43 0.19
N MET A 19 14.74 3.41 -0.96
CA MET A 19 14.16 2.19 -1.55
C MET A 19 14.88 1.78 -2.82
N PRO A 20 15.08 0.47 -3.05
CA PRO A 20 15.67 -0.03 -4.28
C PRO A 20 14.67 0.07 -5.45
N PHE A 21 15.16 0.39 -6.65
CA PHE A 21 14.33 0.66 -7.84
C PHE A 21 13.32 -0.47 -8.19
N TRP A 22 13.65 -1.73 -7.92
CA TRP A 22 12.74 -2.85 -8.17
C TRP A 22 11.44 -2.78 -7.34
N LEU A 23 11.44 -2.09 -6.20
CA LEU A 23 10.23 -1.85 -5.41
C LEU A 23 9.29 -0.86 -6.11
N THR A 24 9.83 0.14 -6.80
CA THR A 24 9.06 1.03 -7.68
C THR A 24 8.42 0.25 -8.82
N ILE A 25 9.15 -0.71 -9.42
CA ILE A 25 8.59 -1.61 -10.44
C ILE A 25 7.41 -2.40 -9.86
N LEU A 26 7.55 -2.99 -8.66
CA LEU A 26 6.44 -3.72 -8.03
C LEU A 26 5.21 -2.85 -7.78
N ARG A 27 5.37 -1.58 -7.38
CA ARG A 27 4.23 -0.65 -7.24
C ARG A 27 3.51 -0.43 -8.55
N VAL A 28 4.25 -0.26 -9.66
CA VAL A 28 3.65 -0.13 -11.00
C VAL A 28 2.96 -1.44 -11.42
N VAL A 29 3.53 -2.61 -11.11
CA VAL A 29 2.89 -3.91 -11.35
C VAL A 29 1.59 -4.03 -10.55
N ALA A 30 1.58 -3.67 -9.26
CA ALA A 30 0.37 -3.66 -8.44
C ALA A 30 -0.71 -2.73 -9.03
N LEU A 31 -0.35 -1.51 -9.45
CA LEU A 31 -1.27 -0.59 -10.12
C LEU A 31 -1.85 -1.19 -11.41
N VAL A 32 -1.06 -1.88 -12.23
CA VAL A 32 -1.54 -2.54 -13.46
C VAL A 32 -2.44 -3.74 -13.13
N LEU A 33 -2.13 -4.52 -12.10
CA LEU A 33 -2.97 -5.64 -11.66
C LEU A 33 -4.31 -5.13 -11.09
N SER A 34 -4.30 -4.10 -10.24
CA SER A 34 -5.50 -3.44 -9.73
C SER A 34 -6.34 -2.83 -10.85
N LEU A 35 -5.73 -2.30 -11.93
CA LEU A 35 -6.47 -1.87 -13.12
C LEU A 35 -7.15 -3.04 -13.83
N GLY A 36 -6.49 -4.20 -13.93
CA GLY A 36 -7.07 -5.42 -14.46
C GLY A 36 -8.26 -5.92 -13.62
N VAL A 37 -8.16 -5.87 -12.29
CA VAL A 37 -9.26 -6.18 -11.37
C VAL A 37 -10.42 -5.21 -11.53
N LEU A 38 -10.14 -3.90 -11.58
CA LEU A 38 -11.14 -2.85 -11.76
C LEU A 38 -11.94 -3.06 -13.05
N ILE A 39 -11.26 -3.34 -14.18
CA ILE A 39 -11.90 -3.62 -15.47
C ILE A 39 -12.75 -4.89 -15.39
N ALA A 40 -12.22 -5.98 -14.83
CA ALA A 40 -12.95 -7.24 -14.71
C ALA A 40 -14.19 -7.13 -13.81
N ALA A 41 -14.09 -6.41 -12.69
CA ALA A 41 -15.19 -6.18 -11.76
C ALA A 41 -16.25 -5.21 -12.33
N ALA A 42 -15.84 -4.14 -13.03
CA ALA A 42 -16.77 -3.24 -13.72
C ALA A 42 -17.51 -3.95 -14.87
N TYR A 43 -16.81 -4.80 -15.64
CA TYR A 43 -17.41 -5.61 -16.69
C TYR A 43 -18.40 -6.64 -16.12
N HIS A 44 -18.04 -7.30 -15.00
CA HIS A 44 -18.95 -8.19 -14.27
C HIS A 44 -20.26 -7.51 -13.86
N LEU A 45 -20.22 -6.26 -13.39
CA LEU A 45 -21.44 -5.49 -13.06
C LEU A 45 -22.24 -5.11 -14.32
N SER A 46 -21.57 -4.78 -15.43
CA SER A 46 -22.25 -4.38 -16.67
C SER A 46 -23.10 -5.50 -17.32
N LEU A 47 -22.74 -6.76 -17.08
CA LEU A 47 -23.31 -7.93 -17.78
C LEU A 47 -24.74 -8.32 -17.36
N LEU A 48 -25.26 -7.85 -16.21
CA LEU A 48 -26.59 -8.24 -15.72
C LEU A 48 -27.64 -7.11 -15.71
N GLY A 49 -27.26 -5.90 -16.13
CA GLY A 49 -28.14 -4.75 -16.15
C GLY A 49 -28.81 -4.46 -14.80
N GLY A 50 -29.99 -3.84 -14.83
CA GLY A 50 -30.72 -3.47 -13.61
C GLY A 50 -31.28 -4.64 -12.78
N TRP A 51 -31.34 -5.86 -13.35
CA TRP A 51 -32.00 -7.01 -12.71
C TRP A 51 -31.22 -7.60 -11.52
N SER A 52 -29.90 -7.76 -11.63
CA SER A 52 -29.10 -8.23 -10.48
C SER A 52 -28.90 -7.15 -9.43
N GLN A 53 -28.77 -5.90 -9.87
CA GLN A 53 -28.53 -4.75 -9.01
C GLN A 53 -29.71 -4.46 -8.07
N TYR A 54 -30.93 -4.88 -8.43
CA TYR A 54 -32.13 -4.78 -7.59
C TYR A 54 -32.25 -5.87 -6.51
N TYR A 55 -31.74 -7.08 -6.75
CA TYR A 55 -31.93 -8.24 -5.85
C TYR A 55 -30.66 -8.72 -5.11
N ILE A 56 -29.47 -8.46 -5.64
CA ILE A 56 -28.19 -9.03 -5.16
C ILE A 56 -27.19 -7.92 -4.79
N GLY A 57 -27.40 -6.68 -5.28
CA GLY A 57 -26.46 -5.58 -5.11
C GLY A 57 -25.18 -5.78 -5.93
N SER A 58 -24.11 -5.03 -5.60
CA SER A 58 -22.83 -5.08 -6.32
C SER A 58 -21.91 -6.25 -5.90
N GLY A 59 -22.22 -6.94 -4.79
CA GLY A 59 -21.50 -8.12 -4.32
C GLY A 59 -19.97 -7.94 -4.20
N PRO A 60 -19.17 -9.00 -4.40
CA PRO A 60 -17.71 -8.90 -4.34
C PRO A 60 -17.10 -7.98 -5.41
N ALA A 61 -17.78 -7.78 -6.56
CA ALA A 61 -17.30 -6.84 -7.59
C ALA A 61 -17.28 -5.39 -7.08
N GLY A 62 -18.29 -4.97 -6.31
CA GLY A 62 -18.31 -3.65 -5.68
C GLY A 62 -17.13 -3.41 -4.74
N PHE A 63 -16.77 -4.43 -3.95
CA PHE A 63 -15.63 -4.34 -3.03
C PHE A 63 -14.29 -4.36 -3.77
N LEU A 64 -14.13 -5.20 -4.79
CA LEU A 64 -12.95 -5.21 -5.67
C LEU A 64 -12.72 -3.88 -6.41
N ILE A 65 -13.80 -3.18 -6.80
CA ILE A 65 -13.73 -1.84 -7.40
C ILE A 65 -13.23 -0.82 -6.37
N PHE A 66 -13.82 -0.81 -5.17
CA PHE A 66 -13.38 0.05 -4.07
C PHE A 66 -11.90 -0.16 -3.75
N ASP A 67 -11.49 -1.42 -3.62
CA ASP A 67 -10.12 -1.81 -3.26
C ASP A 67 -9.11 -1.42 -4.34
N SER A 68 -9.44 -1.67 -5.62
CA SER A 68 -8.61 -1.24 -6.76
C SER A 68 -8.39 0.28 -6.80
N VAL A 69 -9.44 1.07 -6.50
CA VAL A 69 -9.34 2.53 -6.39
C VAL A 69 -8.57 2.95 -5.14
N PHE A 70 -8.74 2.25 -4.01
CA PHE A 70 -7.98 2.50 -2.79
C PHE A 70 -6.48 2.29 -3.04
N THR A 71 -6.07 1.18 -3.67
CA THR A 71 -4.68 0.94 -4.06
C THR A 71 -4.12 2.02 -4.99
N PHE A 72 -4.93 2.55 -5.93
CA PHE A 72 -4.52 3.69 -6.76
C PHE A 72 -4.24 4.94 -5.92
N LEU A 73 -5.07 5.24 -4.93
CA LEU A 73 -4.86 6.37 -4.02
C LEU A 73 -3.62 6.16 -3.13
N ILE A 74 -3.39 4.93 -2.63
CA ILE A 74 -2.24 4.64 -1.77
C ILE A 74 -0.95 4.62 -2.58
N LEU A 75 -0.80 3.74 -3.57
CA LEU A 75 0.44 3.60 -4.33
C LEU A 75 0.70 4.79 -5.27
N GLY A 76 -0.34 5.32 -5.91
CA GLY A 76 -0.25 6.55 -6.69
C GLY A 76 0.06 7.76 -5.81
N GLY A 77 -0.53 7.83 -4.60
CA GLY A 77 -0.21 8.84 -3.59
C GLY A 77 1.22 8.76 -3.07
N MET A 78 1.76 7.55 -2.85
CA MET A 78 3.17 7.35 -2.49
C MET A 78 4.10 7.86 -3.60
N LEU A 79 3.86 7.48 -4.85
CA LEU A 79 4.67 7.92 -6.00
C LEU A 79 4.56 9.45 -6.20
N ALA A 80 3.35 10.02 -6.10
CA ALA A 80 3.17 11.46 -6.21
C ALA A 80 3.85 12.23 -5.05
N ALA A 81 3.74 11.75 -3.81
CA ALA A 81 4.40 12.36 -2.66
C ALA A 81 5.94 12.28 -2.78
N GLU A 82 6.48 11.20 -3.36
CA GLU A 82 7.91 11.05 -3.66
C GLU A 82 8.45 12.14 -4.60
N PHE A 83 7.70 12.50 -5.65
CA PHE A 83 8.14 13.52 -6.63
C PHE A 83 7.78 14.96 -6.25
N PHE A 84 6.60 15.20 -5.67
CA PHE A 84 6.07 16.56 -5.49
C PHE A 84 6.18 17.09 -4.06
N ALA A 85 6.15 16.23 -3.03
CA ALA A 85 6.10 16.66 -1.63
C ALA A 85 6.86 15.71 -0.68
N PRO A 86 8.15 15.41 -0.92
CA PRO A 86 8.90 14.45 -0.11
C PRO A 86 9.00 14.85 1.38
N HIS A 87 8.91 16.14 1.68
CA HIS A 87 8.89 16.66 3.06
C HIS A 87 7.57 16.37 3.81
N MET A 88 6.47 16.11 3.10
CA MET A 88 5.18 15.67 3.67
C MET A 88 5.02 14.14 3.70
N TYR A 89 6.07 13.39 3.35
CA TYR A 89 6.00 11.93 3.28
C TYR A 89 5.95 11.30 4.68
N LEU A 90 4.75 11.13 5.22
CA LEU A 90 4.49 10.50 6.51
C LEU A 90 4.57 8.98 6.38
N ARG A 91 5.74 8.40 6.71
CA ARG A 91 5.98 6.95 6.58
C ARG A 91 4.94 6.11 7.31
N LEU A 92 4.58 6.47 8.55
CA LEU A 92 3.57 5.78 9.36
C LEU A 92 2.19 5.73 8.68
N LEU A 93 1.78 6.82 8.00
CA LEU A 93 0.51 6.87 7.27
C LEU A 93 0.53 5.86 6.12
N PHE A 94 1.60 5.85 5.31
CA PHE A 94 1.72 4.90 4.21
C PHE A 94 1.88 3.45 4.69
N VAL A 95 2.58 3.18 5.79
CA VAL A 95 2.62 1.84 6.41
C VAL A 95 1.22 1.38 6.83
N GLY A 96 0.47 2.24 7.53
CA GLY A 96 -0.89 1.94 7.94
C GLY A 96 -1.83 1.71 6.76
N ALA A 97 -1.73 2.54 5.72
CA ALA A 97 -2.50 2.42 4.49
C ALA A 97 -2.19 1.13 3.71
N LEU A 98 -0.90 0.76 3.59
CA LEU A 98 -0.47 -0.49 2.95
C LEU A 98 -0.92 -1.74 3.71
N ILE A 99 -0.93 -1.70 5.05
CA ILE A 99 -1.47 -2.79 5.88
C ILE A 99 -2.99 -2.92 5.67
N LEU A 100 -3.71 -1.80 5.58
CA LEU A 100 -5.15 -1.80 5.34
C LEU A 100 -5.49 -2.31 3.93
N ASP A 101 -4.77 -1.85 2.90
CA ASP A 101 -4.84 -2.31 1.51
C ASP A 101 -4.58 -3.84 1.44
N ALA A 102 -3.58 -4.36 2.17
CA ALA A 102 -3.32 -5.80 2.25
C ALA A 102 -4.48 -6.62 2.89
N ILE A 103 -5.17 -6.07 3.88
CA ILE A 103 -6.33 -6.70 4.53
C ILE A 103 -7.56 -6.67 3.62
N PHE A 104 -7.78 -5.55 2.94
CA PHE A 104 -8.86 -5.42 1.96
C PHE A 104 -8.65 -6.38 0.79
N TRP A 105 -7.46 -6.41 0.18
CA TRP A 105 -7.16 -7.36 -0.90
C TRP A 105 -7.39 -8.81 -0.50
N LEU A 106 -6.88 -9.23 0.67
CA LEU A 106 -7.10 -10.58 1.19
C LEU A 106 -8.59 -10.93 1.26
N SER A 107 -9.39 -9.99 1.76
CA SER A 107 -10.83 -10.16 1.93
C SER A 107 -11.56 -10.13 0.58
N ALA A 108 -11.15 -9.25 -0.34
CA ALA A 108 -11.78 -9.03 -1.63
C ALA A 108 -11.59 -10.21 -2.58
N TRP A 109 -10.35 -10.69 -2.73
CA TRP A 109 -10.08 -11.84 -3.61
C TRP A 109 -10.67 -13.14 -3.04
N ALA A 110 -10.64 -13.34 -1.72
CA ALA A 110 -11.21 -14.54 -1.09
C ALA A 110 -12.75 -14.58 -1.19
N TRP A 111 -13.43 -13.44 -1.03
CA TRP A 111 -14.87 -13.35 -1.26
C TRP A 111 -15.22 -13.58 -2.73
N ALA A 112 -14.50 -12.94 -3.66
CA ALA A 112 -14.67 -13.15 -5.09
C ALA A 112 -14.43 -14.62 -5.52
N ALA A 113 -13.42 -15.29 -4.94
CA ALA A 113 -13.09 -16.69 -5.23
C ALA A 113 -14.15 -17.67 -4.69
N SER A 114 -14.60 -17.49 -3.45
CA SER A 114 -15.67 -18.32 -2.86
C SER A 114 -17.01 -18.14 -3.60
N TRP A 115 -17.33 -16.91 -3.99
CA TRP A 115 -18.46 -16.61 -4.88
C TRP A 115 -18.31 -17.31 -6.24
N THR A 116 -17.14 -17.22 -6.87
CA THR A 116 -16.85 -17.84 -8.18
C THR A 116 -16.95 -19.36 -8.11
N SER A 117 -16.43 -19.98 -7.05
CA SER A 117 -16.55 -21.43 -6.83
C SER A 117 -18.01 -21.87 -6.67
N SER A 118 -18.81 -21.07 -5.97
CA SER A 118 -20.25 -21.32 -5.78
C SER A 118 -21.04 -21.13 -7.07
N TYR A 119 -20.67 -20.13 -7.88
CA TYR A 119 -21.24 -19.92 -9.21
C TYR A 119 -20.98 -21.14 -10.11
N TYR A 120 -19.72 -21.57 -10.28
CA TYR A 120 -19.40 -22.67 -11.18
C TYR A 120 -19.94 -24.02 -10.72
N SER A 121 -20.04 -24.29 -9.41
CA SER A 121 -20.63 -25.56 -8.93
C SER A 121 -22.11 -25.65 -9.27
N VAL A 122 -22.89 -24.58 -9.05
CA VAL A 122 -24.33 -24.53 -9.39
C VAL A 122 -24.54 -24.45 -10.90
N TYR A 123 -23.77 -23.63 -11.62
CA TYR A 123 -23.87 -23.44 -13.07
C TYR A 123 -23.61 -24.73 -13.86
N ASN A 124 -22.57 -25.48 -13.48
CA ASN A 124 -22.26 -26.78 -14.09
C ASN A 124 -23.32 -27.83 -13.75
N ALA A 125 -23.82 -27.87 -12.50
CA ALA A 125 -24.85 -28.83 -12.08
C ALA A 125 -26.21 -28.59 -12.75
N ALA A 126 -26.57 -27.34 -13.04
CA ALA A 126 -27.87 -26.97 -13.60
C ALA A 126 -27.90 -26.86 -15.14
N GLY A 127 -26.79 -27.13 -15.83
CA GLY A 127 -26.75 -27.16 -17.31
C GLY A 127 -26.84 -25.79 -18.00
N PHE A 128 -26.70 -24.68 -17.27
CA PHE A 128 -26.78 -23.32 -17.84
C PHE A 128 -25.60 -22.92 -18.74
N GLY A 129 -24.68 -23.86 -19.02
CA GLY A 129 -23.51 -23.75 -19.91
C GLY A 129 -23.78 -23.22 -21.33
N LEU A 130 -25.05 -23.14 -21.74
CA LEU A 130 -25.51 -22.75 -23.07
C LEU A 130 -25.58 -21.22 -23.27
N TYR A 131 -25.59 -20.42 -22.20
CA TYR A 131 -25.75 -18.96 -22.28
C TYR A 131 -24.40 -18.22 -22.17
N ALA A 132 -23.98 -17.57 -23.26
CA ALA A 132 -22.69 -16.88 -23.36
C ALA A 132 -22.51 -15.74 -22.35
N GLU A 133 -23.56 -14.95 -22.10
CA GLU A 133 -23.55 -13.83 -21.15
C GLU A 133 -23.31 -14.31 -19.71
N LEU A 134 -23.99 -15.38 -19.29
CA LEU A 134 -23.81 -15.97 -17.96
C LEU A 134 -22.38 -16.51 -17.80
N LYS A 135 -21.85 -17.18 -18.83
CA LYS A 135 -20.45 -17.65 -18.84
C LYS A 135 -19.47 -16.48 -18.71
N ALA A 136 -19.69 -15.36 -19.41
CA ALA A 136 -18.87 -14.16 -19.29
C ALA A 136 -18.97 -13.54 -17.88
N TRP A 137 -20.13 -13.59 -17.25
CA TRP A 137 -20.37 -13.09 -15.89
C TRP A 137 -19.61 -13.90 -14.83
N GLY A 138 -19.61 -15.23 -14.91
CA GLY A 138 -18.76 -16.07 -14.07
C GLY A 138 -17.26 -15.93 -14.36
N ALA A 139 -16.87 -15.83 -15.64
CA ALA A 139 -15.48 -15.70 -16.07
C ALA A 139 -14.83 -14.36 -15.67
N SER A 140 -15.61 -13.28 -15.66
CA SER A 140 -15.14 -11.95 -15.22
C SER A 140 -14.84 -11.91 -13.71
N MET A 141 -15.67 -12.55 -12.87
CA MET A 141 -15.34 -12.68 -11.43
C MET A 141 -14.14 -13.62 -11.19
N LEU A 142 -14.01 -14.69 -11.99
CA LEU A 142 -12.82 -15.54 -11.94
C LEU A 142 -11.55 -14.73 -12.27
N ALA A 143 -11.57 -13.93 -13.33
CA ALA A 143 -10.45 -13.08 -13.69
C ALA A 143 -10.13 -12.06 -12.58
N ALA A 144 -11.15 -11.41 -12.01
CA ALA A 144 -10.98 -10.45 -10.93
C ALA A 144 -10.41 -11.09 -9.65
N SER A 145 -10.87 -12.28 -9.26
CA SER A 145 -10.36 -12.99 -8.07
C SER A 145 -8.92 -13.48 -8.26
N VAL A 146 -8.56 -14.00 -9.44
CA VAL A 146 -7.18 -14.45 -9.74
C VAL A 146 -6.23 -13.26 -9.77
N LEU A 147 -6.58 -12.18 -10.48
CA LEU A 147 -5.75 -10.97 -10.51
C LEU A 147 -5.63 -10.34 -9.11
N GLY A 148 -6.71 -10.30 -8.33
CA GLY A 148 -6.70 -9.79 -6.96
C GLY A 148 -5.83 -10.60 -6.01
N ALA A 149 -5.77 -11.93 -6.18
CA ALA A 149 -4.85 -12.77 -5.42
C ALA A 149 -3.37 -12.47 -5.76
N PHE A 150 -3.05 -12.17 -7.03
CA PHE A 150 -1.72 -11.70 -7.41
C PHE A 150 -1.43 -10.30 -6.86
N THR A 151 -2.38 -9.36 -6.95
CA THR A 151 -2.24 -8.01 -6.35
C THR A 151 -1.95 -8.12 -4.87
N TRP A 152 -2.72 -8.91 -4.12
CA TRP A 152 -2.53 -9.15 -2.70
C TRP A 152 -1.09 -9.57 -2.35
N VAL A 153 -0.53 -10.56 -3.06
CA VAL A 153 0.85 -11.01 -2.86
C VAL A 153 1.85 -9.88 -3.13
N VAL A 154 1.67 -9.11 -4.20
CA VAL A 154 2.55 -7.97 -4.52
C VAL A 154 2.45 -6.87 -3.46
N ILE A 155 1.25 -6.56 -2.95
CA ILE A 155 1.05 -5.61 -1.85
C ILE A 155 1.73 -6.08 -0.57
N ILE A 156 1.63 -7.36 -0.20
CA ILE A 156 2.37 -7.92 0.95
C ILE A 156 3.89 -7.72 0.79
N VAL A 157 4.44 -7.99 -0.39
CA VAL A 157 5.87 -7.77 -0.68
C VAL A 157 6.23 -6.28 -0.56
N ILE A 158 5.45 -5.38 -1.18
CA ILE A 158 5.67 -3.93 -1.08
C ILE A 158 5.65 -3.49 0.39
N THR A 159 4.66 -3.92 1.17
CA THR A 159 4.51 -3.59 2.60
C THR A 159 5.73 -4.02 3.42
N VAL A 160 6.17 -5.28 3.28
CA VAL A 160 7.31 -5.82 4.05
C VAL A 160 8.61 -5.08 3.71
N PHE A 161 8.89 -4.85 2.43
CA PHE A 161 10.12 -4.15 2.03
C PHE A 161 10.07 -2.64 2.29
N PHE A 162 8.88 -2.02 2.24
CA PHE A 162 8.70 -0.62 2.65
C PHE A 162 8.94 -0.44 4.16
N VAL A 163 8.37 -1.31 4.99
CA VAL A 163 8.63 -1.32 6.45
C VAL A 163 10.11 -1.49 6.75
N LYS A 164 10.82 -2.41 6.05
CA LYS A 164 12.28 -2.53 6.16
C LYS A 164 13.01 -1.24 5.80
N ALA A 165 12.72 -0.65 4.63
CA ALA A 165 13.35 0.60 4.19
C ALA A 165 13.12 1.77 5.18
N CYS A 166 11.94 1.84 5.81
CA CYS A 166 11.65 2.80 6.88
C CYS A 166 12.51 2.58 8.13
N LEU A 167 12.66 1.32 8.58
CA LEU A 167 13.48 0.96 9.74
C LEU A 167 14.98 1.15 9.48
N ASP A 168 15.44 0.89 8.27
CA ASP A 168 16.85 1.04 7.85
C ASP A 168 17.25 2.52 7.63
N SER A 169 16.28 3.44 7.50
CA SER A 169 16.51 4.87 7.23
C SER A 169 16.06 5.81 8.38
N PRO A 170 16.48 5.63 9.66
CA PRO A 170 15.89 6.31 10.81
C PRO A 170 16.28 7.79 10.99
N GLN A 171 17.25 8.31 10.23
CA GLN A 171 17.80 9.67 10.35
C GLN A 171 17.49 10.61 9.18
N ASP A 172 16.90 10.15 8.08
CA ASP A 172 16.58 11.01 6.92
C ASP A 172 15.32 11.91 7.17
N SER A 173 14.90 12.07 8.43
CA SER A 173 13.80 12.94 8.85
C SER A 173 14.23 14.40 8.94
N SER A 174 13.73 15.25 8.05
CA SER A 174 13.97 16.70 8.06
C SER A 174 13.31 17.45 9.24
N PHE A 175 12.66 16.72 10.17
CA PHE A 175 12.10 17.27 11.39
C PHE A 175 12.99 16.93 12.59
N SER A 176 14.14 17.62 12.69
CA SER A 176 14.79 17.77 14.00
C SER A 176 13.86 18.59 14.88
N PRO A 177 13.46 18.10 16.07
CA PRO A 177 12.88 18.98 17.08
C PRO A 177 13.95 20.02 17.40
N ARG A 178 13.74 21.26 16.95
CA ARG A 178 14.60 22.38 17.33
C ARG A 178 14.43 22.56 18.82
N ALA A 179 15.40 22.10 19.61
CA ALA A 179 15.40 22.34 21.04
C ALA A 179 15.29 23.86 21.28
N PRO A 180 14.26 24.34 22.00
CA PRO A 180 14.15 25.75 22.33
C PRO A 180 15.17 26.05 23.44
N THR A 181 16.35 26.51 23.06
CA THR A 181 17.37 27.07 23.97
C THR A 181 18.21 28.10 23.21
N ASP A 182 17.61 29.29 23.13
CA ASP A 182 18.12 30.67 23.13
C ASP A 182 19.48 31.10 22.48
N PRO A 183 19.58 32.40 22.08
CA PRO A 183 20.63 32.91 21.20
C PRO A 183 21.81 33.54 21.96
N GLU A 184 22.39 32.87 22.95
CA GLU A 184 23.47 33.41 23.81
C GLU A 184 24.76 32.56 23.84
N MET A 185 25.36 32.29 22.68
CA MET A 185 26.78 31.92 22.62
C MET A 185 27.51 32.68 21.49
N GLY A 186 28.04 33.85 21.84
CA GLY A 186 29.05 34.52 21.02
C GLY A 186 30.43 33.86 21.21
N PRO A 187 31.24 33.71 20.14
CA PRO A 187 32.70 33.55 20.25
C PRO A 187 33.35 34.92 20.54
N PRO A 188 34.62 35.04 20.99
CA PRO A 188 35.72 34.06 20.97
C PRO A 188 35.95 33.45 22.38
N LYS A 189 37.11 33.05 22.92
CA LYS A 189 38.54 33.21 22.60
C LYS A 189 39.36 32.09 23.26
N GLN A 190 40.54 31.75 22.72
CA GLN A 190 41.60 31.06 23.48
C GLN A 190 42.57 32.09 24.08
N GLU A 191 42.79 32.03 25.39
CA GLU A 191 43.75 32.87 26.10
C GLU A 191 44.79 31.98 26.79
N GLY A 192 46.06 32.19 26.45
CA GLY A 192 47.16 31.32 26.84
C GLY A 192 47.52 31.44 28.32
N THR A 193 47.71 30.30 29.00
CA THR A 193 48.02 30.25 30.42
C THR A 193 49.50 30.56 30.69
N SER A 194 49.84 31.82 30.94
CA SER A 194 51.13 32.20 31.51
C SER A 194 51.12 31.99 33.04
N GLN A 195 51.86 30.99 33.54
CA GLN A 195 52.05 30.80 34.97
C GLN A 195 52.94 31.91 35.57
N PRO A 196 52.57 32.49 36.74
CA PRO A 196 53.51 33.21 37.59
C PRO A 196 54.20 32.24 38.56
N GLN A 197 55.52 32.15 38.49
CA GLN A 197 56.35 31.40 39.42
C GLN A 197 56.82 32.32 40.56
N TYR A 198 56.43 32.02 41.81
CA TYR A 198 56.92 32.69 43.02
C TYR A 198 57.42 31.65 44.03
N ALA A 199 58.75 31.54 44.14
CA ALA A 199 59.53 31.11 45.31
C ALA A 199 61.02 31.33 44.99
#